data_AF-A0A6L9IU73-F1
#
_entry.id   AF-A0A6L9IU73-F1
#
_cell.length_a   1.000
_cell.length_b   1.000
_cell.length_c   1.000
_cell.angle_alpha   90.00
_cell.angle_beta   90.00
_cell.angle_gamma   90.00
#
_symmetry.space_group_name_H-M   'P 1'
#
loop_
_entity.id
_entity.type
_entity.pdbx_description
1 polymer ?
#
loop_
_entity_poly.entity_id
_entity_poly.type
_entity_poly.pdbx_seq_one_letter_code
_entity_poly.pdbx_strand_id
1 'polypeptide(L)'
;MHRLQDGTTAGGPHLVIAAEDMSSIDDKDDLRVTAINALHSWSAVDVQDGSDELISNVAYATASEPVEVRSGSYAIGVYSNGDSREKLVELDEQKLEAQTAVLWVFAEQQTSGNAWESVNITLETDAYASFGSPKHIGQLLFSRYVLPFEMVGLLLLVAMIGAIVLTHETLGFRRRTVRRLANTAAPVDEPLPREAGK
;
A
#
# COMPACT_ATOMS: atom_id res chain seq x y z
N MET A 1 45.31 -11.89 18.16
CA MET A 1 45.16 -12.05 19.63
C MET A 1 45.29 -10.68 20.29
N HIS A 2 44.17 -9.97 20.44
CA HIS A 2 44.10 -8.86 21.38
C HIS A 2 42.73 -8.85 22.05
N ARG A 3 42.66 -9.57 23.17
CA ARG A 3 41.59 -9.52 24.16
C ARG A 3 42.19 -8.84 25.39
N LEU A 4 41.72 -7.64 25.72
CA LEU A 4 41.73 -7.00 27.05
C LEU A 4 40.52 -6.05 27.04
N GLN A 5 39.39 -6.42 27.64
CA GLN A 5 38.99 -6.11 29.03
C GLN A 5 39.04 -4.60 29.34
N ASP A 6 37.87 -3.95 29.37
CA ASP A 6 37.46 -3.25 30.58
C ASP A 6 35.93 -3.22 30.69
N GLY A 7 35.42 -3.52 31.88
CA GLY A 7 34.00 -3.69 32.14
C GLY A 7 33.39 -2.42 32.68
N THR A 8 32.52 -1.77 31.89
CA THR A 8 31.38 -0.97 32.37
C THR A 8 30.42 -0.73 31.22
N THR A 9 29.54 -1.71 30.95
CA THR A 9 28.10 -1.61 30.61
C THR A 9 27.67 -2.91 29.93
N ALA A 10 27.50 -3.97 30.74
CA ALA A 10 26.71 -5.11 30.28
C ALA A 10 25.24 -4.66 30.18
N GLY A 11 24.85 -4.28 28.97
CA GLY A 11 23.55 -4.56 28.35
C GLY A 11 22.30 -4.15 29.13
N GLY A 12 22.01 -2.85 29.17
CA GLY A 12 20.62 -2.42 29.28
C GLY A 12 19.92 -2.54 27.91
N PRO A 13 18.57 -2.58 27.85
CA PRO A 13 17.89 -2.48 26.57
C PRO A 13 18.26 -1.15 25.90
N HIS A 14 18.75 -1.22 24.66
CA HIS A 14 19.00 -0.05 23.82
C HIS A 14 17.81 0.14 22.87
N LEU A 15 17.29 1.38 22.81
CA LEU A 15 16.29 1.77 21.83
C LEU A 15 17.00 2.50 20.71
N VAL A 16 16.90 1.95 19.50
CA VAL A 16 17.37 2.58 18.26
C VAL A 16 16.15 2.95 17.44
N ILE A 17 16.13 4.18 16.92
CA ILE A 17 15.08 4.66 16.03
C ILE A 17 15.73 4.91 14.68
N ALA A 18 15.32 4.15 13.67
CA ALA A 18 15.56 4.48 12.27
C ALA A 18 14.27 5.06 11.72
N ALA A 19 14.27 6.36 11.42
CA ALA A 19 13.14 6.98 10.76
C ALA A 19 13.18 6.59 9.29
N GLU A 20 12.06 6.06 8.79
CA GLU A 20 11.92 5.81 7.36
C GLU A 20 11.82 7.14 6.64
N ASP A 21 12.76 7.40 5.74
CA ASP A 21 12.64 8.53 4.83
C ASP A 21 11.59 8.19 3.76
N MET A 22 10.47 8.92 3.78
CA MET A 22 9.37 8.79 2.84
C MET A 22 9.49 9.71 1.61
N SER A 23 10.63 10.40 1.45
CA SER A 23 10.91 11.18 0.25
C SER A 23 10.96 10.28 -0.99
N SER A 24 10.64 10.85 -2.16
CA SER A 24 10.76 10.11 -3.42
C SER A 24 12.21 9.73 -3.69
N ILE A 25 12.41 8.53 -4.21
CA ILE A 25 13.65 8.14 -4.86
C ILE A 25 13.67 8.77 -6.26
N ASP A 26 14.74 9.48 -6.58
CA ASP A 26 14.83 10.29 -7.80
C ASP A 26 14.96 9.42 -9.06
N ASP A 27 15.72 8.32 -9.00
CA ASP A 27 15.82 7.35 -10.08
C ASP A 27 14.82 6.19 -9.88
N LYS A 28 14.11 5.84 -10.96
CA LYS A 28 13.13 4.75 -10.96
C LYS A 28 13.76 3.37 -10.77
N ASP A 29 15.07 3.26 -11.02
CA ASP A 29 15.86 2.03 -10.91
C ASP A 29 16.52 1.90 -9.53
N ASP A 30 16.42 2.93 -8.68
CA ASP A 30 17.10 2.97 -7.39
C ASP A 30 16.16 2.53 -6.25
N LEU A 31 16.77 2.14 -5.14
CA LEU A 31 16.15 1.82 -3.87
C LEU A 31 16.88 2.55 -2.75
N ARG A 32 16.24 2.66 -1.58
CA ARG A 32 16.82 3.27 -0.39
C ARG A 32 17.21 2.21 0.60
N VAL A 33 18.37 2.34 1.21
CA VAL A 33 18.86 1.38 2.20
C VAL A 33 19.26 2.09 3.48
N THR A 34 18.94 1.49 4.62
CA THR A 34 19.35 1.93 5.95
C THR A 34 19.86 0.74 6.74
N ALA A 35 20.94 0.91 7.48
CA ALA A 35 21.54 -0.13 8.31
C ALA A 35 21.47 0.23 9.79
N ILE A 36 21.15 -0.74 10.64
CA ILE A 36 21.26 -0.65 12.09
C ILE A 36 22.34 -1.62 12.56
N ASN A 37 23.30 -1.09 13.32
CA ASN A 37 24.29 -1.91 13.99
C ASN A 37 23.86 -2.21 15.44
N ALA A 38 23.50 -3.46 15.69
CA ALA A 38 23.26 -4.01 17.03
C ALA A 38 24.31 -5.06 17.43
N LEU A 39 25.45 -5.12 16.73
CA LEU A 39 26.58 -5.99 17.05
C LEU A 39 27.39 -5.39 18.20
N HIS A 40 27.14 -5.84 19.43
CA HIS A 40 27.76 -5.26 20.63
C HIS A 40 29.28 -5.48 20.72
N SER A 41 29.80 -6.46 19.98
CA SER A 41 31.22 -6.80 19.99
C SER A 41 32.07 -5.76 19.23
N TRP A 42 31.43 -4.85 18.47
CA TRP A 42 32.08 -3.92 17.55
C TRP A 42 31.57 -2.50 17.75
N SER A 43 32.49 -1.54 17.83
CA SER A 43 32.12 -0.12 18.06
C SER A 43 31.46 0.53 16.85
N ALA A 44 31.86 0.13 15.64
CA ALA A 44 31.29 0.56 14.38
C ALA A 44 31.51 -0.52 13.31
N VAL A 45 30.65 -0.54 12.29
CA VAL A 45 30.73 -1.50 11.18
C VAL A 45 30.52 -0.80 9.84
N ASP A 46 31.07 -1.41 8.79
CA ASP A 46 30.85 -1.02 7.40
C ASP A 46 30.03 -2.10 6.69
N VAL A 47 29.17 -1.70 5.77
CA VAL A 47 28.35 -2.57 4.93
C VAL A 47 28.85 -2.45 3.49
N GLN A 48 29.24 -3.57 2.91
CA GLN A 48 29.87 -3.63 1.59
C GLN A 48 29.19 -4.71 0.72
N ASP A 49 29.17 -4.49 -0.59
CA ASP A 49 28.86 -5.52 -1.59
C ASP A 49 30.15 -5.91 -2.32
N GLY A 50 30.67 -7.09 -2.00
CA GLY A 50 32.00 -7.50 -2.45
C GLY A 50 33.09 -6.53 -1.97
N SER A 51 33.57 -5.67 -2.86
CA SER A 51 34.57 -4.62 -2.58
C SER A 51 33.99 -3.21 -2.61
N ASP A 52 32.72 -3.05 -2.97
CA ASP A 52 32.06 -1.75 -3.04
C ASP A 52 31.47 -1.40 -1.67
N GLU A 53 31.80 -0.22 -1.16
CA GLU A 53 31.31 0.23 0.13
C GLU A 53 29.94 0.90 -0.04
N LEU A 54 28.91 0.34 0.59
CA LEU A 54 27.55 0.88 0.52
C LEU A 54 27.28 1.87 1.64
N ILE A 55 27.66 1.50 2.87
CA ILE A 55 27.43 2.30 4.08
C ILE A 55 28.64 2.14 5.01
N SER A 56 29.27 3.23 5.42
CA SER A 56 30.39 3.21 6.37
C SER A 56 30.05 3.75 7.74
N ASN A 57 30.85 3.31 8.72
CA ASN A 57 30.92 3.85 10.07
C ASN A 57 29.58 3.84 10.82
N VAL A 58 28.83 2.75 10.72
CA VAL A 58 27.59 2.56 11.47
C VAL A 58 27.93 2.19 12.92
N ALA A 59 27.91 3.19 13.81
CA ALA A 59 28.22 3.00 15.23
C ALA A 59 27.25 2.03 15.91
N TYR A 60 27.72 1.36 16.98
CA TYR A 60 26.87 0.49 17.79
C TYR A 60 25.62 1.22 18.30
N ALA A 61 24.49 0.51 18.30
CA ALA A 61 23.18 1.00 18.70
C ALA A 61 22.73 2.28 17.96
N THR A 62 23.11 2.39 16.69
CA THR A 62 22.77 3.54 15.83
C THR A 62 22.29 3.05 14.46
N ALA A 63 21.49 3.87 13.79
CA ALA A 63 21.09 3.69 12.39
C ALA A 63 21.97 4.56 11.48
N SER A 64 22.29 4.07 10.29
CA SER A 64 22.96 4.85 9.26
C SER A 64 22.04 5.95 8.72
N GLU A 65 22.63 6.93 8.05
CA GLU A 65 21.87 7.75 7.11
C GLU A 65 21.36 6.86 5.96
N PRO A 66 20.18 7.17 5.38
CA PRO A 66 19.69 6.44 4.22
C PRO A 66 20.57 6.69 3.00
N VAL A 67 20.90 5.63 2.26
CA VAL A 67 21.69 5.69 1.02
C VAL A 67 20.84 5.16 -0.13
N GLU A 68 20.85 5.86 -1.26
CA GLU A 68 20.22 5.38 -2.50
C GLU A 68 21.20 4.52 -3.28
N VAL A 69 20.80 3.30 -3.60
CA VAL A 69 21.58 2.33 -4.36
C VAL A 69 20.73 1.79 -5.50
N ARG A 70 21.40 1.32 -6.55
CA ARG A 70 20.71 0.80 -7.74
C ARG A 70 20.07 -0.56 -7.45
N SER A 71 18.93 -0.87 -8.06
CA SER A 71 18.33 -2.21 -7.95
C SER A 71 19.20 -3.29 -8.58
N GLY A 72 19.19 -4.48 -8.01
CA GLY A 72 20.08 -5.56 -8.44
C GLY A 72 20.22 -6.69 -7.43
N SER A 73 21.11 -7.64 -7.75
CA SER A 73 21.56 -8.66 -6.81
C SER A 73 22.73 -8.14 -5.99
N TYR A 74 22.67 -8.30 -4.67
CA TYR A 74 23.69 -7.84 -3.74
C TYR A 74 24.15 -8.97 -2.81
N ALA A 75 25.46 -9.14 -2.67
CA ALA A 75 26.08 -10.06 -1.72
C ALA A 75 26.64 -9.27 -0.55
N ILE A 76 25.74 -8.90 0.37
CA ILE A 76 26.06 -7.97 1.45
C ILE A 76 26.96 -8.62 2.50
N GLY A 77 28.08 -7.97 2.79
CA GLY A 77 28.97 -8.28 3.90
C GLY A 77 29.03 -7.13 4.88
N VAL A 78 29.06 -7.46 6.18
CA VAL A 78 29.34 -6.50 7.25
C VAL A 78 30.77 -6.70 7.73
N TYR A 79 31.52 -5.61 7.85
CA TYR A 79 32.93 -5.61 8.18
C TYR A 79 33.21 -4.69 9.37
N SER A 80 34.34 -4.91 10.03
CA SER A 80 34.85 -3.97 11.02
C SER A 80 35.16 -2.62 10.35
N ASN A 81 34.80 -1.51 11.01
CA ASN A 81 35.00 -0.17 10.45
C ASN A 81 36.47 0.08 10.06
N GLY A 82 36.69 0.39 8.78
CA GLY A 82 38.00 0.67 8.21
C GLY A 82 38.89 -0.57 7.98
N ASP A 83 38.38 -1.78 8.20
CA ASP A 83 39.08 -3.04 7.87
C ASP A 83 38.17 -4.02 7.11
N SER A 84 38.20 -3.94 5.78
CA SER A 84 37.50 -4.86 4.89
C SER A 84 38.01 -6.32 4.92
N ARG A 85 39.03 -6.66 5.73
CA ARG A 85 39.50 -8.05 5.87
C ARG A 85 38.79 -8.80 6.97
N GLU A 86 38.23 -8.10 7.96
CA GLU A 86 37.54 -8.70 9.10
C GLU A 86 36.04 -8.72 8.83
N LYS A 87 35.59 -9.76 8.09
CA LYS A 87 34.17 -9.99 7.80
C LYS A 87 33.46 -10.52 9.04
N LEU A 88 32.41 -9.83 9.46
CA LEU A 88 31.63 -10.08 10.68
C LEU A 88 30.32 -10.82 10.40
N VAL A 89 29.63 -10.41 9.33
CA VAL A 89 28.37 -11.01 8.86
C VAL A 89 28.46 -11.14 7.35
N GLU A 90 28.01 -12.27 6.83
CA GLU A 90 27.81 -12.48 5.40
C GLU A 90 26.35 -12.81 5.19
N LEU A 91 25.69 -12.03 4.34
CA LEU A 91 24.34 -12.29 3.91
C LEU A 91 24.38 -13.13 2.63
N ASP A 92 23.40 -14.01 2.48
CA ASP A 92 23.14 -14.64 1.19
C ASP A 92 22.86 -13.56 0.13
N GLU A 93 23.13 -13.89 -1.14
CA GLU A 93 22.82 -12.99 -2.25
C GLU A 93 21.30 -12.68 -2.26
N GLN A 94 20.97 -11.39 -2.15
CA GLN A 94 19.59 -10.92 -2.15
C GLN A 94 19.33 -10.08 -3.40
N LYS A 95 18.18 -10.33 -4.02
CA LYS A 95 17.67 -9.48 -5.10
C LYS A 95 16.89 -8.33 -4.48
N LEU A 96 17.39 -7.11 -4.68
CA LEU A 96 16.77 -5.87 -4.22
C LEU A 96 16.01 -5.22 -5.37
N GLU A 97 14.72 -4.96 -5.17
CA GLU A 97 13.85 -4.34 -6.17
C GLU A 97 13.95 -2.81 -6.11
N ALA A 98 13.73 -2.16 -7.25
CA ALA A 98 13.69 -0.70 -7.32
C ALA A 98 12.44 -0.15 -6.63
N GLN A 99 12.49 1.13 -6.22
CA GLN A 99 11.38 1.84 -5.55
C GLN A 99 10.96 1.17 -4.25
N THR A 100 11.96 0.72 -3.50
CA THR A 100 11.82 0.04 -2.22
C THR A 100 12.71 0.74 -1.18
N ALA A 101 12.30 0.76 0.08
CA ALA A 101 13.17 1.04 1.21
C ALA A 101 13.48 -0.26 1.95
N VAL A 102 14.76 -0.51 2.18
CA VAL A 102 15.28 -1.71 2.84
C VAL A 102 15.97 -1.29 4.13
N LEU A 103 15.56 -1.90 5.24
CA LEU A 103 16.20 -1.75 6.53
C LEU A 103 16.91 -3.06 6.89
N TRP A 104 18.24 -2.99 7.00
CA TRP A 104 19.06 -4.07 7.52
C TRP A 104 19.35 -3.86 8.99
N VAL A 105 19.10 -4.88 9.80
CA VAL A 105 19.48 -4.88 11.22
C VAL A 105 20.46 -6.02 11.44
N PHE A 106 21.67 -5.68 11.87
CA PHE A 106 22.72 -6.63 12.18
C PHE A 106 22.83 -6.80 13.68
N ALA A 107 22.48 -7.98 14.20
CA ALA A 107 22.42 -8.25 15.63
C ALA A 107 23.15 -9.55 15.97
N GLU A 108 23.53 -9.72 17.24
CA GLU A 108 23.99 -11.00 17.77
C GLU A 108 22.84 -11.62 18.57
N GLN A 109 22.50 -12.88 18.28
CA GLN A 109 21.54 -13.66 19.04
C GLN A 109 22.26 -14.77 19.82
N GLN A 110 21.89 -14.93 21.09
CA GLN A 110 22.32 -16.09 21.86
C GLN A 110 21.46 -17.30 21.49
N THR A 111 22.08 -18.37 21.01
CA THR A 111 21.37 -19.63 20.73
C THR A 111 21.09 -20.41 22.03
N SER A 112 20.44 -21.57 21.97
CA SER A 112 20.06 -22.41 23.12
C SER A 112 21.25 -22.95 23.96
N GLY A 113 22.49 -22.54 23.63
CA GLY A 113 23.72 -22.78 24.39
C GLY A 113 24.52 -21.48 24.56
N ASN A 114 25.74 -21.56 25.09
CA ASN A 114 26.63 -20.40 25.29
C ASN A 114 27.26 -19.87 23.98
N ALA A 115 26.61 -20.08 22.83
CA ALA A 115 27.09 -19.65 21.53
C ALA A 115 26.30 -18.41 21.05
N TRP A 116 27.03 -17.48 20.46
CA TRP A 116 26.50 -16.27 19.83
C TRP A 116 26.51 -16.48 18.32
N GLU A 117 25.39 -16.21 17.68
CA GLU A 117 25.24 -16.27 16.23
C GLU A 117 24.82 -14.90 15.72
N SER A 118 25.49 -14.43 14.67
CA SER A 118 25.10 -13.19 14.00
C SER A 118 23.79 -13.44 13.24
N VAL A 119 22.79 -12.61 13.49
CA VAL A 119 21.49 -12.66 12.83
C VAL A 119 21.28 -11.35 12.08
N ASN A 120 20.80 -11.47 10.84
CA ASN A 120 20.31 -10.33 10.08
C ASN A 120 18.79 -10.32 10.05
N ILE A 121 18.21 -9.14 10.22
CA ILE A 121 16.79 -8.90 9.99
C ILE A 121 16.71 -7.94 8.82
N THR A 122 16.09 -8.37 7.73
CA THR A 122 15.82 -7.53 6.56
C THR A 122 14.33 -7.18 6.57
N LEU A 123 14.04 -5.88 6.57
CA LEU A 123 12.69 -5.33 6.45
C LEU A 123 12.62 -4.59 5.13
N GLU A 124 11.65 -4.95 4.30
CA GLU A 124 11.47 -4.37 2.98
C GLU A 124 10.08 -3.71 2.91
N THR A 125 10.05 -2.48 2.42
CA THR A 125 8.80 -1.71 2.25
C THR A 125 8.85 -0.94 0.93
N ASP A 126 7.71 -0.72 0.31
CA ASP A 126 7.66 -0.01 -0.97
C ASP A 126 7.94 1.50 -0.77
N ALA A 127 9.00 2.02 -1.39
CA ALA A 127 9.33 3.44 -1.43
C ALA A 127 8.73 4.07 -2.70
N TYR A 128 7.44 4.40 -2.66
CA TYR A 128 6.74 4.91 -3.84
C TYR A 128 7.25 6.29 -4.28
N ALA A 129 7.22 6.52 -5.59
CA ALA A 129 7.28 7.87 -6.15
C ALA A 129 6.24 8.80 -5.48
N SER A 130 6.74 9.90 -4.92
CA SER A 130 6.06 10.75 -3.92
C SER A 130 4.76 11.41 -4.38
N PHE A 131 4.41 11.43 -5.67
CA PHE A 131 3.21 12.15 -6.11
C PHE A 131 2.63 11.63 -7.44
N GLY A 132 1.32 11.39 -7.45
CA GLY A 132 0.54 11.19 -8.69
C GLY A 132 0.63 9.81 -9.36
N SER A 133 1.38 8.85 -8.81
CA SER A 133 1.37 7.49 -9.35
C SER A 133 -0.02 6.84 -9.20
N PRO A 134 -0.47 5.99 -10.14
CA PRO A 134 -1.78 5.33 -10.04
C PRO A 134 -1.95 4.52 -8.75
N LYS A 135 -0.88 3.88 -8.27
CA LYS A 135 -0.87 3.13 -6.99
C LYS A 135 -1.06 4.07 -5.79
N HIS A 136 -0.37 5.21 -5.75
CA HIS A 136 -0.51 6.22 -4.70
C HIS A 136 -1.91 6.85 -4.69
N ILE A 137 -2.44 7.21 -5.87
CA ILE A 137 -3.82 7.70 -6.00
C ILE A 137 -4.81 6.63 -5.51
N GLY A 138 -4.60 5.36 -5.89
CA GLY A 138 -5.39 4.24 -5.40
C GLY A 138 -5.36 4.11 -3.88
N GLN A 139 -4.18 4.18 -3.26
CA GLN A 139 -4.04 4.16 -1.80
C GLN A 139 -4.79 5.31 -1.13
N LEU A 140 -4.68 6.54 -1.63
CA LEU A 140 -5.42 7.68 -1.09
C LEU A 140 -6.94 7.47 -1.19
N LEU A 141 -7.42 6.97 -2.34
CA LEU A 141 -8.83 6.69 -2.57
C LEU A 141 -9.38 5.63 -1.61
N PHE A 142 -8.63 4.56 -1.37
CA PHE A 142 -9.06 3.44 -0.52
C PHE A 142 -8.76 3.60 0.98
N SER A 143 -7.91 4.55 1.38
CA SER A 143 -7.62 4.83 2.79
C SER A 143 -8.37 6.07 3.29
N ARG A 144 -8.05 7.24 2.72
CA ARG A 144 -8.55 8.53 3.21
C ARG A 144 -9.91 8.90 2.65
N TYR A 145 -10.19 8.52 1.40
CA TYR A 145 -11.43 8.88 0.71
C TYR A 145 -12.48 7.77 0.65
N VAL A 146 -12.30 6.68 1.41
CA VAL A 146 -13.28 5.59 1.46
C VAL A 146 -14.66 6.08 1.92
N LEU A 147 -14.71 6.87 2.99
CA LEU A 147 -15.95 7.41 3.54
C LEU A 147 -16.63 8.42 2.59
N PRO A 148 -15.92 9.44 2.03
CA PRO A 148 -16.49 10.30 0.99
C PRO A 148 -17.00 9.54 -0.24
N PHE A 149 -16.28 8.53 -0.71
CA PHE A 149 -16.69 7.72 -1.85
C PHE A 149 -17.97 6.94 -1.57
N GLU A 150 -18.08 6.35 -0.36
CA GLU A 150 -19.29 5.68 0.10
C GLU A 150 -20.49 6.64 0.16
N MET A 151 -20.28 7.88 0.64
CA MET A 151 -21.33 8.91 0.66
C MET A 151 -21.82 9.25 -0.75
N VAL A 152 -20.92 9.38 -1.72
CA VAL A 152 -21.32 9.60 -3.12
C VAL A 152 -22.10 8.40 -3.66
N GLY A 153 -21.66 7.18 -3.36
CA GLY A 153 -22.40 5.95 -3.71
C GLY A 153 -23.81 5.93 -3.11
N LEU A 154 -23.95 6.28 -1.83
CA LEU A 154 -25.25 6.39 -1.15
C LEU A 154 -26.11 7.51 -1.75
N LEU A 155 -25.52 8.66 -2.09
CA LEU A 155 -26.22 9.74 -2.77
C LEU A 155 -26.75 9.30 -4.14
N LEU A 156 -25.96 8.57 -4.93
CA LEU A 156 -26.39 8.01 -6.21
C LEU A 156 -27.51 6.98 -6.03
N LEU A 157 -27.43 6.14 -4.99
CA LEU A 157 -28.50 5.19 -4.65
C LEU A 157 -29.81 5.92 -4.30
N VAL A 158 -29.73 6.93 -3.42
CA VAL A 158 -30.89 7.76 -3.04
C VAL A 158 -31.48 8.48 -4.26
N ALA A 159 -30.65 8.99 -5.16
CA ALA A 159 -31.09 9.64 -6.39
C ALA A 159 -31.90 8.69 -7.29
N MET A 160 -31.45 7.44 -7.44
CA MET A 160 -32.16 6.42 -8.21
C MET A 160 -33.54 6.12 -7.60
N ILE A 161 -33.60 5.96 -6.27
CA ILE A 161 -34.87 5.75 -5.56
C ILE A 161 -35.80 6.95 -5.77
N GLY A 162 -35.28 8.17 -5.65
CA GLY A 162 -36.05 9.40 -5.87
C GLY A 162 -36.69 9.47 -7.26
N ALA A 163 -35.96 9.08 -8.30
CA ALA A 163 -36.48 9.04 -9.67
C ALA A 163 -37.60 8.00 -9.86
N ILE A 164 -37.47 6.81 -9.25
CA ILE A 164 -38.51 5.78 -9.29
C ILE A 164 -39.79 6.26 -8.60
N VAL A 165 -39.68 6.88 -7.42
CA VAL A 165 -40.85 7.38 -6.70
C VAL A 165 -41.55 8.48 -7.51
N LEU A 166 -40.80 9.41 -8.10
CA LEU A 166 -41.36 10.49 -8.90
C LEU A 166 -42.18 9.98 -10.11
N THR A 167 -41.79 8.86 -10.69
CA THR A 167 -42.49 8.30 -11.87
C THR A 167 -43.69 7.42 -11.52
N HIS A 168 -43.82 6.97 -10.26
CA HIS A 168 -44.84 6.00 -9.84
C HIS A 168 -46.28 6.55 -9.85
N GLU A 169 -46.48 7.87 -9.75
CA GLU A 169 -47.84 8.47 -9.67
C GLU A 169 -48.57 8.57 -11.03
N THR A 170 -47.88 8.39 -12.16
CA THR A 170 -48.50 8.56 -13.49
C THR A 170 -49.23 7.30 -14.00
N LEU A 171 -49.11 6.18 -13.30
CA LEU A 171 -49.77 4.91 -13.64
C LEU A 171 -51.07 4.66 -12.83
N GLY A 172 -51.58 5.67 -12.14
CA GLY A 172 -52.88 5.60 -11.45
C GLY A 172 -54.03 5.44 -12.45
N PHE A 173 -54.67 4.26 -12.45
CA PHE A 173 -55.84 3.89 -13.24
C PHE A 173 -56.82 5.06 -13.42
N ARG A 174 -56.87 5.63 -14.63
CA ARG A 174 -57.94 6.53 -15.07
C ARG A 174 -59.25 5.75 -14.98
N ARG A 175 -60.00 5.91 -13.88
CA ARG A 175 -61.34 5.33 -13.72
C ARG A 175 -62.19 5.78 -14.90
N ARG A 176 -62.35 4.88 -15.87
CA ARG A 176 -63.18 5.08 -17.04
C ARG A 176 -64.61 5.07 -16.54
N THR A 177 -65.16 6.25 -16.29
CA THR A 177 -66.57 6.40 -15.93
C THR A 177 -67.37 6.01 -17.16
N VAL A 178 -67.94 4.80 -17.16
CA VAL A 178 -68.83 4.33 -18.22
C VAL A 178 -70.11 5.13 -18.11
N ARG A 179 -70.19 6.23 -18.88
CA ARG A 179 -71.42 6.98 -19.07
C ARG A 179 -72.37 6.09 -19.87
N ARG A 180 -73.24 5.35 -19.16
CA ARG A 180 -74.34 4.61 -19.76
C ARG A 180 -75.23 5.61 -20.49
N LEU A 181 -75.15 5.61 -21.82
CA LEU A 181 -76.10 6.28 -22.68
C LEU A 181 -77.41 5.51 -22.57
N ALA A 182 -78.40 6.15 -21.95
CA ALA A 182 -79.79 5.70 -21.95
C ALA A 182 -80.27 5.75 -23.41
N ASN A 183 -80.38 4.58 -24.03
CA ASN A 183 -81.06 4.44 -25.30
C ASN A 183 -82.56 4.56 -25.02
N THR A 184 -83.18 5.64 -25.48
CA THR A 184 -84.63 5.87 -25.41
C THR A 184 -85.10 6.37 -26.78
N ALA A 185 -86.33 5.98 -27.12
CA ALA A 185 -87.10 6.20 -28.34
C ALA A 185 -86.83 5.14 -29.44
N ALA A 186 -87.60 4.05 -29.56
CA ALA A 186 -89.04 3.85 -29.78
C ALA A 186 -89.35 3.51 -31.26
N PRO A 187 -90.31 2.61 -31.53
CA PRO A 187 -90.55 2.01 -32.84
C PRO A 187 -91.43 2.89 -33.71
N VAL A 188 -91.17 2.93 -35.01
CA VAL A 188 -92.08 3.49 -36.01
C VAL A 188 -92.14 2.52 -37.18
N ASP A 189 -93.21 1.72 -37.20
CA ASP A 189 -93.81 1.19 -38.42
C ASP A 189 -94.11 2.36 -39.36
N GLU A 190 -93.69 2.31 -40.63
CA GLU A 190 -94.63 2.49 -41.77
C GLU A 190 -93.96 2.08 -43.12
N PRO A 191 -94.69 1.48 -44.09
CA PRO A 191 -94.11 0.73 -45.21
C PRO A 191 -93.90 1.51 -46.53
N LEU A 192 -93.18 0.83 -47.43
CA LEU A 192 -92.63 1.16 -48.76
C LEU A 192 -93.53 1.92 -49.75
N PRO A 193 -92.90 2.70 -50.67
CA PRO A 193 -93.28 2.67 -52.08
C PRO A 193 -92.15 2.20 -53.01
N ARG A 194 -92.54 1.37 -53.97
CA ARG A 194 -91.77 0.88 -55.11
C ARG A 194 -91.49 2.04 -56.08
N GLU A 195 -90.32 2.06 -56.70
CA GLU A 195 -90.23 2.30 -58.15
C GLU A 195 -88.90 1.79 -58.73
N ALA A 196 -89.05 1.08 -59.85
CA ALA A 196 -87.99 0.54 -60.68
C ALA A 196 -87.65 1.54 -61.79
N GLY A 197 -86.39 1.65 -62.18
CA GLY A 197 -86.01 2.53 -63.29
C GLY A 197 -84.57 2.37 -63.75
N LYS A 198 -84.39 1.42 -64.66
CA LYS A 198 -83.36 1.27 -65.71
C LYS A 198 -81.87 1.42 -65.37
#